data_AF-A0A147JAF7-F1
#
_entry.id   AF-A0A147JAF7-F1
#
_cell.length_a   1.000
_cell.length_b   1.000
_cell.length_c   1.000
_cell.angle_alpha   90.00
_cell.angle_beta   90.00
_cell.angle_gamma   90.00
#
_symmetry.space_group_name_H-M   'P 1'
#
loop_
_entity.id
_entity.type
_entity.pdbx_description
1 polymer ?
#
loop_
_entity_poly.entity_id
_entity_poly.type
_entity_poly.pdbx_seq_one_letter_code
_entity_poly.pdbx_strand_id
1 'polypeptide(L)'
;MAKAPKLKVFTTSAGFHDALVAAPSRAAALRAWGSDRDLFARGAAFEVTDPDLMKEPLAKPGTVIRRLRGSEAEQFAALPPDPPPAGRAKSARASTAEAAPKGTKPSANNLKKAEAALQEAVKRHREADAAARARVEAAQRERADLQRQQRSEEDALRAERDEAQATYDEAIERWREG
;
A
#
# COMPACT_ATOMS: atom_id res chain seq x y z
N MET A 1 -37.88 -0.16 24.94
CA MET A 1 -36.88 0.93 24.85
C MET A 1 -35.51 0.30 24.70
N ALA A 2 -34.88 0.38 23.53
CA ALA A 2 -33.59 -0.28 23.29
C ALA A 2 -32.50 0.44 24.12
N LYS A 3 -31.84 -0.33 24.99
CA LYS A 3 -30.72 0.12 25.85
C LYS A 3 -29.67 0.80 24.97
N ALA A 4 -29.39 2.08 25.20
CA ALA A 4 -28.38 2.80 24.45
C ALA A 4 -27.02 2.06 24.61
N PRO A 5 -26.46 1.52 23.52
CA PRO A 5 -25.19 0.80 23.60
C PRO A 5 -24.06 1.73 24.05
N LYS A 6 -23.16 1.21 24.89
CA LYS A 6 -22.00 1.95 25.40
C LYS A 6 -21.16 2.43 24.20
N LEU A 7 -21.03 3.75 24.06
CA LEU A 7 -20.27 4.36 22.97
C LEU A 7 -18.77 4.08 23.17
N LYS A 8 -18.14 3.62 22.09
CA LYS A 8 -16.70 3.36 22.01
C LYS A 8 -16.10 4.28 20.96
N VAL A 9 -14.86 4.70 21.17
CA VAL A 9 -14.15 5.55 20.22
C VAL A 9 -13.23 4.70 19.37
N PHE A 10 -13.41 4.80 18.06
CA PHE A 10 -12.59 4.11 17.08
C PHE A 10 -11.82 5.13 16.27
N THR A 11 -10.60 4.77 15.87
CA THR A 11 -9.79 5.58 14.97
C THR A 11 -9.34 4.76 13.77
N THR A 12 -9.17 5.42 12.62
CA THR A 12 -8.57 4.85 11.43
C THR A 12 -7.69 5.89 10.74
N SER A 13 -6.61 5.44 10.10
CA SER A 13 -5.75 6.34 9.33
C SER A 13 -6.35 6.58 7.95
N ALA A 14 -6.77 7.82 7.69
CA ALA A 14 -7.29 8.29 6.42
C ALA A 14 -6.29 9.29 5.80
N GLY A 15 -5.26 8.75 5.14
CA GLY A 15 -4.18 9.55 4.55
C GLY A 15 -3.35 10.26 5.63
N PHE A 16 -3.36 11.60 5.63
CA PHE A 16 -2.66 12.45 6.60
C PHE A 16 -3.43 12.71 7.89
N HIS A 17 -4.64 12.15 8.02
CA HIS A 17 -5.51 12.39 9.15
C HIS A 17 -5.84 11.09 9.87
N ASP A 18 -5.92 11.14 11.19
CA ASP A 18 -6.64 10.15 11.97
C ASP A 18 -8.12 10.53 12.01
N ALA A 19 -8.99 9.62 11.60
CA ALA A 19 -10.43 9.79 11.63
C ALA A 19 -11.00 9.10 12.87
N LEU A 20 -11.35 9.88 13.88
CA LEU A 20 -11.95 9.40 15.12
C LEU A 20 -13.48 9.45 15.05
N VAL A 21 -14.14 8.41 15.54
CA VAL A 21 -15.61 8.39 15.65
C VAL A 21 -16.03 7.66 16.92
N ALA A 22 -16.97 8.26 17.67
CA ALA A 22 -17.68 7.55 18.74
C ALA A 22 -18.86 6.78 18.13
N ALA A 23 -18.81 5.47 18.20
CA ALA A 23 -19.82 4.58 17.66
C ALA A 23 -20.15 3.46 18.64
N PRO A 24 -21.36 2.88 18.59
CA PRO A 24 -21.76 1.78 19.47
C PRO A 24 -21.12 0.44 19.11
N SER A 25 -20.56 0.31 17.89
CA SER A 25 -19.91 -0.91 17.40
C SER A 25 -18.93 -0.60 16.28
N ARG A 26 -18.02 -1.54 15.99
CA ARG A 26 -17.07 -1.46 14.86
C ARG A 26 -17.78 -1.28 13.53
N ALA A 27 -18.90 -1.99 13.32
CA ALA A 27 -19.71 -1.86 12.11
C ALA A 27 -20.35 -0.46 11.98
N ALA A 28 -20.75 0.16 13.09
CA ALA A 28 -21.25 1.53 13.08
C ALA A 28 -20.16 2.55 12.78
N ALA A 29 -18.93 2.32 13.24
CA ALA A 29 -17.77 3.14 12.90
C ALA A 29 -17.43 3.05 11.40
N LEU A 30 -17.43 1.85 10.81
CA LEU A 30 -17.21 1.66 9.37
C LEU A 30 -18.25 2.41 8.52
N ARG A 31 -19.53 2.35 8.92
CA ARG A 31 -20.60 3.12 8.25
C ARG A 31 -20.40 4.62 8.37
N ALA A 32 -19.99 5.12 9.54
CA ALA A 32 -19.71 6.54 9.73
C ALA A 32 -18.51 7.02 8.88
N TRP A 33 -17.50 6.18 8.69
CA TRP A 33 -16.38 6.46 7.79
C TRP A 33 -16.70 6.25 6.30
N GLY A 34 -17.84 5.62 5.97
CA GLY A 34 -18.21 5.28 4.60
C GLY A 34 -17.34 4.19 3.98
N SER A 35 -16.84 3.25 4.79
CA SER A 35 -16.03 2.14 4.28
C SER A 35 -16.87 0.87 4.11
N ASP A 36 -16.92 0.36 2.88
CA ASP A 36 -17.54 -0.94 2.57
C ASP A 36 -16.68 -2.15 2.99
N ARG A 37 -15.38 -1.92 3.27
CA ARG A 37 -14.43 -2.97 3.63
C ARG A 37 -14.12 -2.92 5.11
N ASP A 38 -13.92 -4.08 5.71
CA ASP A 38 -13.57 -4.16 7.13
C ASP A 38 -12.12 -3.67 7.37
N LEU A 39 -12.00 -2.44 7.87
CA LEU A 39 -10.71 -1.82 8.22
C LEU A 39 -10.11 -2.41 9.50
N PHE A 40 -10.91 -2.99 10.40
CA PHE A 40 -10.42 -3.60 11.63
C PHE A 40 -9.72 -4.93 11.35
N ALA A 41 -10.27 -5.74 10.42
CA ALA A 41 -9.66 -7.00 9.99
C ALA A 41 -8.28 -6.81 9.34
N ARG A 42 -8.01 -5.62 8.78
CA ARG A 42 -6.75 -5.28 8.11
C ARG A 42 -5.74 -4.59 9.03
N GLY A 43 -6.09 -4.37 10.31
CA GLY A 43 -5.27 -3.60 11.24
C GLY A 43 -5.19 -2.10 10.91
N ALA A 44 -6.05 -1.58 10.03
CA ALA A 44 -6.08 -0.16 9.65
C ALA A 44 -6.99 0.70 10.55
N ALA A 45 -7.71 0.07 11.48
CA ALA A 45 -8.56 0.73 12.47
C ALA A 45 -8.42 0.05 13.84
N PHE A 46 -8.43 0.84 14.91
CA PHE A 46 -8.31 0.36 16.30
C PHE A 46 -9.24 1.12 17.26
N GLU A 47 -9.53 0.48 18.40
CA GLU A 47 -10.26 1.10 19.51
C GLU A 47 -9.28 1.97 20.30
N VAL A 48 -9.61 3.25 20.46
CA VAL A 48 -8.78 4.20 21.21
C VAL A 48 -9.19 4.13 22.67
N THR A 49 -8.22 3.91 23.56
CA THR A 49 -8.42 3.89 25.03
C THR A 49 -7.93 5.16 25.74
N ASP A 50 -7.34 6.10 25.00
CA ASP A 50 -6.80 7.35 25.53
C ASP A 50 -7.94 8.35 25.89
N PRO A 51 -8.05 8.79 27.16
CA PRO A 51 -9.12 9.67 27.61
C PRO A 51 -9.12 11.05 26.94
N ASP A 52 -8.00 11.57 26.45
CA ASP A 52 -7.95 12.88 25.81
C ASP A 52 -8.47 12.82 24.36
N LEU A 53 -8.21 11.72 23.67
CA LEU A 53 -8.72 11.48 22.32
C LEU A 53 -10.20 11.06 22.28
N MET A 54 -10.75 10.63 23.42
CA MET A 54 -12.17 10.25 23.52
C MET A 54 -13.13 11.43 23.73
N LYS A 55 -12.67 12.53 24.32
CA LYS A 55 -13.54 13.66 24.73
C LYS A 55 -14.30 14.26 23.54
N GLU A 56 -13.61 14.53 22.43
CA GLU A 56 -14.23 15.17 21.27
C GLU A 56 -15.20 14.22 20.55
N PRO A 57 -14.85 12.94 20.26
CA PRO A 57 -15.79 12.02 19.62
C PRO A 57 -17.00 11.68 20.49
N LEU A 58 -16.83 11.57 21.82
CA LEU A 58 -17.96 11.31 22.74
C LEU A 58 -18.93 12.48 22.82
N ALA A 59 -18.48 13.72 22.60
CA ALA A 59 -19.36 14.89 22.57
C ALA A 59 -20.25 14.94 21.30
N LYS A 60 -19.83 14.28 20.20
CA LYS A 60 -20.55 14.24 18.92
C LYS A 60 -20.60 12.80 18.36
N PRO A 61 -21.44 11.93 18.93
CA PRO A 61 -21.53 10.55 18.49
C PRO A 61 -21.93 10.43 17.02
N GLY A 62 -21.27 9.52 16.30
CA GLY A 62 -21.49 9.30 14.87
C GLY A 62 -20.87 10.34 13.93
N THR A 63 -20.26 11.41 14.45
CA THR A 63 -19.53 12.37 13.63
C THR A 63 -18.06 11.97 13.54
N VAL A 64 -17.52 11.98 12.32
CA VAL A 64 -16.11 11.70 12.08
C VAL A 64 -15.30 12.96 12.32
N ILE A 65 -14.45 12.92 13.34
CA ILE A 65 -13.50 13.98 13.67
C ILE A 65 -12.18 13.66 12.99
N ARG A 66 -11.73 14.55 12.11
CA ARG A 66 -10.46 14.41 11.39
C ARG A 66 -9.38 15.18 12.14
N ARG A 67 -8.39 14.48 12.67
CA ARG A 67 -7.22 15.05 13.33
C ARG A 67 -5.99 14.88 12.45
N LEU A 68 -5.24 15.95 12.21
CA LEU A 68 -4.00 15.88 11.43
C LEU A 68 -2.94 15.07 12.18
N ARG A 69 -2.24 14.16 11.48
CA ARG A 69 -1.11 13.40 12.02
C ARG A 69 0.17 14.22 11.90
N GLY A 70 0.75 14.58 13.04
CA GLY A 70 1.89 15.49 13.13
C GLY A 70 1.45 16.95 13.16
N SER A 71 2.33 17.83 13.65
CA SER A 71 2.08 19.26 13.57
C SER A 71 2.18 19.74 12.12
N GLU A 72 1.41 20.76 11.71
CA GLU A 72 1.57 21.37 10.37
C GLU A 72 3.04 21.72 10.09
N ALA A 73 3.75 22.22 11.11
CA ALA A 73 5.16 22.56 11.03
C ALA A 73 6.07 21.40 10.61
N GLU A 74 5.82 20.18 11.07
CA GLU A 74 6.60 19.00 10.67
C GLU A 74 6.31 18.53 9.24
N GLN A 75 5.08 18.75 8.76
CA GLN A 75 4.72 18.46 7.37
C GLN A 75 5.33 19.49 6.40
N PHE A 76 5.38 20.78 6.79
CA PHE A 76 6.08 21.82 6.03
C PHE A 76 7.60 21.65 6.06
N ALA A 77 8.18 21.13 7.15
CA ALA A 77 9.62 20.87 7.24
C ALA A 77 10.10 19.73 6.31
N ALA A 78 9.19 18.85 5.86
CA ALA A 78 9.49 17.80 4.89
C ALA A 78 9.43 18.28 3.42
N LEU A 79 8.99 19.52 3.18
CA LEU A 79 9.07 20.11 1.85
C LEU A 79 10.53 20.48 1.54
N PRO A 80 11.02 20.21 0.32
CA PRO A 80 12.30 20.77 -0.11
C PRO A 80 12.22 22.30 0.00
N PRO A 81 13.31 22.99 0.40
CA PRO A 81 13.30 24.43 0.51
C PRO A 81 12.84 25.05 -0.80
N ASP A 82 11.92 26.02 -0.73
CA ASP A 82 11.47 26.76 -1.89
C ASP A 82 12.69 27.26 -2.68
N PRO A 83 12.76 27.03 -4.01
CA PRO A 83 13.80 27.67 -4.80
C PRO A 83 13.70 29.18 -4.58
N PRO A 84 14.84 29.88 -4.43
CA PRO A 84 14.83 31.30 -4.10
C PRO A 84 13.93 32.03 -5.10
N PRO A 85 13.10 32.99 -4.66
CA PRO A 85 12.24 33.72 -5.56
C PRO A 85 13.12 34.33 -6.63
N ALA A 86 12.95 33.86 -7.88
CA ALA A 86 13.63 34.45 -9.02
C ALA A 86 13.37 35.94 -8.95
N GLY A 87 14.45 36.71 -8.75
CA GLY A 87 14.38 38.10 -8.34
C GLY A 87 13.37 38.84 -9.21
N ARG A 88 12.25 39.26 -8.61
CA ARG A 88 11.41 40.30 -9.20
C ARG A 88 12.26 41.55 -9.18
N ALA A 89 13.01 41.75 -10.25
CA ALA A 89 13.61 43.03 -10.57
C ALA A 89 12.48 44.06 -10.51
N LYS A 90 12.61 45.02 -9.60
CA LYS A 90 11.76 46.20 -9.54
C LYS A 90 11.91 46.92 -10.89
N SER A 91 10.99 46.64 -11.81
CA SER A 91 10.81 47.44 -13.00
C SER A 91 10.27 48.80 -12.54
N ALA A 92 11.18 49.76 -12.44
CA ALA A 92 10.83 51.16 -12.38
C ALA A 92 10.02 51.47 -13.63
N ARG A 93 8.80 51.95 -13.40
CA ARG A 93 7.84 52.34 -14.41
C ARG A 93 8.38 53.55 -15.17
N ALA A 94 8.96 53.31 -16.34
CA ALA A 94 9.16 54.32 -17.37
C ALA A 94 8.33 53.91 -18.58
N SER A 95 7.33 54.72 -18.86
CA SER A 95 6.35 54.55 -19.92
C SER A 95 7.01 54.81 -21.27
N THR A 96 7.21 53.77 -22.07
CA THR A 96 7.24 53.87 -23.53
C THR A 96 6.37 52.76 -24.09
N ALA A 97 5.28 53.15 -24.74
CA ALA A 97 4.45 52.27 -25.53
C ALA A 97 5.29 51.82 -26.74
N GLU A 98 5.87 50.62 -26.65
CA GLU A 98 6.55 49.97 -27.76
C GLU A 98 5.80 48.68 -28.09
N ALA A 99 5.57 48.49 -29.40
CA ALA A 99 4.66 47.52 -29.97
C ALA A 99 4.87 46.08 -29.43
N ALA A 100 3.76 45.39 -29.20
CA ALA A 100 3.78 43.96 -28.87
C ALA A 100 4.58 43.21 -29.96
N PRO A 101 5.64 42.45 -29.60
CA PRO A 101 6.39 41.68 -30.57
C PRO A 101 5.47 40.63 -31.18
N LYS A 102 5.31 40.69 -32.51
CA LYS A 102 4.63 39.65 -33.29
C LYS A 102 5.25 38.30 -32.93
N GLY A 103 4.39 37.35 -32.54
CA GLY A 103 4.78 36.06 -31.96
C GLY A 103 5.94 35.38 -32.69
N THR A 104 7.00 35.08 -31.95
CA THR A 104 8.10 34.25 -32.43
C THR A 104 7.59 32.84 -32.70
N LYS A 105 8.01 32.23 -33.82
CA LYS A 105 7.67 30.84 -34.15
C LYS A 105 8.07 29.93 -32.97
N PRO A 106 7.21 28.98 -32.54
CA PRO A 106 7.58 28.02 -31.50
C PRO A 106 8.87 27.29 -31.87
N SER A 107 9.84 27.25 -30.96
CA SER A 107 11.11 26.57 -31.20
C SER A 107 10.96 25.06 -30.99
N ALA A 108 11.30 24.26 -32.01
CA ALA A 108 11.20 22.79 -31.98
C ALA A 108 12.22 22.11 -31.04
N ASN A 109 13.17 22.87 -30.46
CA ASN A 109 14.23 22.31 -29.61
C ASN A 109 13.69 21.67 -28.33
N ASN A 110 12.69 22.28 -27.70
CA ASN A 110 12.06 21.72 -26.50
C ASN A 110 11.34 20.41 -26.80
N LEU A 111 10.67 20.34 -27.96
CA LEU A 111 10.00 19.12 -28.43
C LEU A 111 11.02 18.00 -28.67
N LYS A 112 12.11 18.28 -29.42
CA LYS A 112 13.16 17.31 -29.69
C LYS A 112 13.83 16.78 -28.40
N LYS A 113 14.05 17.67 -27.41
CA LYS A 113 14.59 17.28 -26.10
C LYS A 113 13.60 16.40 -25.33
N ALA A 114 12.31 16.72 -25.35
CA ALA A 114 11.27 15.93 -24.70
C ALA A 114 11.12 14.54 -25.37
N GLU A 115 11.16 14.47 -26.69
CA GLU A 115 11.13 13.22 -27.46
C GLU A 115 12.35 12.35 -27.15
N ALA A 116 13.56 12.92 -27.11
CA ALA A 116 14.76 12.18 -26.73
C ALA A 116 14.67 11.64 -25.29
N ALA A 117 14.20 12.46 -24.35
CA ALA A 117 14.00 12.03 -22.96
C ALA A 117 12.96 10.89 -22.84
N LEU A 118 11.88 10.95 -23.64
CA LEU A 118 10.87 9.90 -23.69
C LEU A 118 11.45 8.60 -24.25
N GLN A 119 12.21 8.65 -25.34
CA GLN A 119 12.85 7.47 -25.93
C GLN A 119 13.80 6.79 -24.95
N GLU A 120 14.63 7.56 -24.25
CA GLU A 120 15.53 7.03 -23.21
C GLU A 120 14.75 6.42 -22.04
N ALA A 121 13.64 7.04 -21.61
CA ALA A 121 12.79 6.48 -20.57
C ALA A 121 12.14 5.16 -21.01
N VAL A 122 11.60 5.09 -22.22
CA VAL A 122 11.01 3.87 -22.78
C VAL A 122 12.05 2.76 -22.88
N LYS A 123 13.26 3.06 -23.35
CA LYS A 123 14.35 2.09 -23.43
C LYS A 123 14.70 1.53 -22.05
N ARG A 124 14.92 2.42 -21.07
CA ARG A 124 15.20 2.02 -19.67
C ARG A 124 14.10 1.15 -19.07
N HIS A 125 12.83 1.51 -19.30
CA HIS A 125 11.71 0.72 -18.79
C HIS A 125 11.62 -0.65 -19.46
N ARG A 126 11.88 -0.76 -20.77
CA ARG A 126 11.92 -2.05 -21.47
C ARG A 126 13.04 -2.94 -20.94
N GLU A 127 14.23 -2.38 -20.71
CA GLU A 127 15.36 -3.13 -20.13
C GLU A 127 15.04 -3.59 -18.70
N ALA A 128 14.44 -2.73 -17.88
CA ALA A 128 14.03 -3.08 -16.53
C ALA A 128 12.94 -4.18 -16.51
N ASP A 129 11.94 -4.09 -17.39
CA ASP A 129 10.89 -5.11 -17.52
C ASP A 129 11.48 -6.45 -18.00
N ALA A 130 12.36 -6.43 -19.00
CA ALA A 130 13.05 -7.63 -19.48
C ALA A 130 13.88 -8.29 -18.37
N ALA A 131 14.62 -7.50 -17.59
CA ALA A 131 15.39 -8.01 -16.45
C ALA A 131 14.48 -8.60 -15.35
N ALA A 132 13.35 -7.96 -15.07
CA ALA A 132 12.37 -8.47 -14.11
C ALA A 132 11.76 -9.81 -14.57
N ARG A 133 11.38 -9.91 -15.85
CA ARG A 133 10.88 -11.16 -16.45
C ARG A 133 11.89 -12.29 -16.36
N ALA A 134 13.15 -12.03 -16.70
CA ALA A 134 14.21 -13.03 -16.61
C ALA A 134 14.39 -13.56 -15.17
N ARG A 135 14.29 -12.69 -14.15
CA ARG A 135 14.34 -13.11 -12.74
C ARG A 135 13.15 -13.97 -12.35
N VAL A 136 11.94 -13.62 -12.81
CA VAL A 136 10.74 -14.42 -12.56
C VAL A 136 10.85 -15.80 -13.20
N GLU A 137 11.30 -15.88 -14.45
CA GLU A 137 11.51 -17.15 -15.14
C GLU A 137 12.57 -18.02 -14.45
N ALA A 138 13.66 -17.43 -13.99
CA ALA A 138 14.68 -18.15 -13.22
C ALA A 138 14.11 -18.72 -11.91
N ALA A 139 13.37 -17.93 -11.15
CA ALA A 139 12.72 -18.37 -9.92
C ALA A 139 11.66 -19.46 -10.17
N GLN A 140 10.94 -19.39 -11.29
CA GLN A 140 9.98 -20.43 -11.69
C GLN A 140 10.68 -21.75 -12.01
N ARG A 141 11.83 -21.72 -12.69
CA ARG A 141 12.63 -22.92 -12.97
C ARG A 141 13.14 -23.55 -11.68
N GLU A 142 13.72 -22.75 -10.79
CA GLU A 142 14.19 -23.22 -9.48
C GLU A 142 13.06 -23.87 -8.68
N ARG A 143 11.88 -23.23 -8.63
CA ARG A 143 10.70 -23.80 -7.99
C ARG A 143 10.28 -25.13 -8.62
N ALA A 144 10.26 -25.21 -9.95
CA ALA A 144 9.91 -26.44 -10.65
C ALA A 144 10.91 -27.56 -10.36
N ASP A 145 12.20 -27.24 -10.22
CA ASP A 145 13.25 -28.20 -9.90
C ASP A 145 13.11 -28.72 -8.47
N LEU A 146 12.89 -27.82 -7.50
CA LEU A 146 12.59 -28.19 -6.11
C LEU A 146 11.34 -29.07 -6.00
N GLN A 147 10.27 -28.73 -6.71
CA GLN A 147 9.06 -29.55 -6.72
C GLN A 147 9.28 -30.95 -7.29
N ARG A 148 10.13 -31.09 -8.32
CA ARG A 148 10.48 -32.41 -8.86
C ARG A 148 11.30 -33.24 -7.87
N GLN A 149 12.25 -32.61 -7.17
CA GLN A 149 13.03 -33.26 -6.13
C GLN A 149 12.14 -33.73 -4.97
N GLN A 150 11.31 -32.83 -4.44
CA GLN A 150 10.36 -33.15 -3.36
C GLN A 150 9.43 -34.29 -3.75
N ARG A 151 8.85 -34.25 -4.96
CA ARG A 151 7.99 -35.33 -5.42
C ARG A 151 8.73 -36.66 -5.51
N SER A 152 9.95 -36.67 -6.05
CA SER A 152 10.76 -37.89 -6.14
C SER A 152 11.10 -38.45 -4.75
N GLU A 153 11.39 -37.58 -3.79
CA GLU A 153 11.67 -37.96 -2.40
C GLU A 153 10.40 -38.52 -1.72
N GLU A 154 9.27 -37.83 -1.86
CA GLU A 154 7.97 -38.28 -1.35
C GLU A 154 7.56 -39.63 -1.95
N ASP A 155 7.74 -39.82 -3.26
CA ASP A 155 7.42 -41.06 -3.95
C ASP A 155 8.31 -42.22 -3.44
N ALA A 156 9.61 -41.97 -3.21
CA ALA A 156 10.54 -42.96 -2.66
C ALA A 156 10.19 -43.33 -1.21
N LEU A 157 9.97 -42.34 -0.35
CA LEU A 157 9.59 -42.56 1.06
C LEU A 157 8.23 -43.27 1.17
N ARG A 158 7.30 -42.95 0.27
CA ARG A 158 6.00 -43.62 0.21
C ARG A 158 6.16 -45.09 -0.15
N ALA A 159 7.00 -45.40 -1.14
CA ALA A 159 7.27 -46.78 -1.54
C ALA A 159 7.91 -47.58 -0.40
N GLU A 160 8.90 -47.00 0.31
CA GLU A 160 9.53 -47.64 1.48
C GLU A 160 8.52 -47.89 2.60
N ARG A 161 7.65 -46.92 2.91
CA ARG A 161 6.55 -47.10 3.86
C ARG A 161 5.63 -48.24 3.44
N ASP A 162 5.25 -48.30 2.16
CA ASP A 162 4.33 -49.31 1.66
C ASP A 162 4.92 -50.73 1.72
N GLU A 163 6.21 -50.88 1.46
CA GLU A 163 6.93 -52.15 1.64
C GLU A 163 7.00 -52.56 3.11
N ALA A 164 7.32 -51.61 4.00
CA ALA A 164 7.33 -51.86 5.44
C ALA A 164 5.94 -52.25 5.96
N GLN A 165 4.89 -51.59 5.47
CA GLN A 165 3.50 -51.90 5.80
C GLN A 165 3.11 -53.30 5.33
N ALA A 166 3.43 -53.67 4.09
CA ALA A 166 3.16 -55.01 3.57
C ALA A 166 3.86 -56.09 4.39
N THR A 167 5.13 -55.86 4.75
CA THR A 167 5.90 -56.79 5.60
C THR A 167 5.26 -56.94 6.98
N TYR A 168 4.81 -55.84 7.58
CA TYR A 168 4.10 -55.85 8.86
C TYR A 168 2.78 -56.61 8.77
N ASP A 169 1.98 -56.34 7.74
CA ASP A 169 0.68 -56.99 7.53
C ASP A 169 0.84 -58.50 7.36
N GLU A 170 1.82 -58.96 6.56
CA GLU A 170 2.14 -60.39 6.44
C GLU A 170 2.58 -61.02 7.78
N ALA A 171 3.35 -60.31 8.59
CA ALA A 171 3.78 -60.80 9.90
C ALA A 171 2.59 -60.95 10.86
N ILE A 172 1.64 -60.01 10.82
CA ILE A 172 0.40 -60.07 11.59
C ILE A 172 -0.49 -61.22 11.12
N GLU A 173 -0.62 -61.45 9.81
CA GLU A 173 -1.38 -62.59 9.27
C GLU A 173 -0.79 -63.92 9.74
N ARG A 174 0.54 -64.11 9.59
CA ARG A 174 1.21 -65.32 10.11
C ARG A 174 1.03 -65.52 11.61
N TRP A 175 1.02 -64.44 12.40
CA TRP A 175 0.79 -64.53 13.85
C TRP A 175 -0.67 -64.89 14.19
N ARG A 176 -1.64 -64.52 13.35
CA ARG A 176 -3.06 -64.86 13.57
C ARG A 176 -3.38 -66.30 13.19
N GLU A 177 -2.64 -66.89 12.25
CA GLU A 177 -2.87 -68.24 11.73
C GLU A 177 -2.11 -69.34 12.50
N GLY A 178 -1.06 -68.99 13.25
CA GLY A 178 -0.28 -69.91 14.10
C GLY A 178 -0.75 -69.96 15.54
#